data_AF-A0A345DB00-F1
#
_entry.id   AF-A0A345DB00-F1
#
_cell.length_a   1.000
_cell.length_b   1.000
_cell.length_c   1.000
_cell.angle_alpha   90.00
_cell.angle_beta   90.00
_cell.angle_gamma   90.00
#
_symmetry.space_group_name_H-M   'P 1'
#
loop_
_entity.id
_entity.type
_entity.pdbx_description
1 polymer ?
#
loop_
_entity_poly.entity_id
_entity_poly.type
_entity_poly.pdbx_seq_one_letter_code
_entity_poly.pdbx_strand_id
1 'polypeptide(L)'
;MNIDLRRIVFAIAALTFISGLIQMLAPSFVLSMVGGTINPTSSHLFAIIGMFMLFFGGLMVHGVCIHSHTVVFWAGLQKFGAAIAVYIGVQNDLFSWLALLIAAFDLCSALLYWYYMSKIRYWKESP
;
A
#
# COMPACT_ATOMS: atom_id res chain seq x y z
N MET A 1 2.74 -3.75 23.62
CA MET A 1 2.36 -3.30 22.26
C MET A 1 1.07 -2.50 22.38
N ASN A 2 1.03 -1.22 21.99
CA ASN A 2 -0.22 -0.45 21.99
C ASN A 2 -1.20 -1.13 21.03
N ILE A 3 -2.29 -1.68 21.57
CA ILE A 3 -3.32 -2.42 20.83
C ILE A 3 -3.85 -1.58 19.65
N ASP A 4 -3.84 -0.26 19.82
CA ASP A 4 -4.30 0.72 18.83
C ASP A 4 -3.40 0.75 17.59
N LEU A 5 -2.07 0.69 17.73
CA LEU A 5 -1.16 0.71 16.58
C LEU A 5 -1.35 -0.53 15.70
N ARG A 6 -1.51 -1.71 16.33
CA ARG A 6 -1.75 -2.96 15.61
C ARG A 6 -3.07 -2.89 14.83
N ARG A 7 -4.12 -2.34 15.44
CA ARG A 7 -5.43 -2.16 14.79
C ARG A 7 -5.35 -1.20 13.61
N ILE A 8 -4.63 -0.09 13.74
CA ILE A 8 -4.44 0.89 12.66
C ILE A 8 -3.69 0.24 11.49
N VAL A 9 -2.57 -0.43 11.76
CA VAL A 9 -1.77 -1.12 10.73
C VAL A 9 -2.58 -2.21 10.04
N PHE A 10 -3.35 -2.99 10.79
CA PHE A 10 -4.27 -3.98 10.25
C PHE A 10 -5.34 -3.35 9.36
N ALA A 11 -5.95 -2.24 9.79
CA ALA A 11 -6.97 -1.55 9.02
C ALA A 11 -6.40 -1.01 7.69
N ILE A 12 -5.20 -0.43 7.70
CA ILE A 12 -4.53 0.04 6.48
C ILE A 12 -4.22 -1.13 5.54
N ALA A 13 -3.75 -2.26 6.08
CA ALA A 13 -3.48 -3.46 5.30
C ALA A 13 -4.75 -4.04 4.66
N ALA A 14 -5.84 -4.11 5.43
CA ALA A 14 -7.15 -4.56 4.95
C ALA A 14 -7.72 -3.61 3.88
N LEU A 15 -7.61 -2.29 4.08
CA LEU A 15 -7.98 -1.31 3.07
C LEU A 15 -7.16 -1.47 1.80
N THR A 16 -5.86 -1.71 1.91
CA THR A 16 -4.97 -1.95 0.74
C THR A 16 -5.35 -3.24 0.01
N PHE A 17 -5.73 -4.29 0.74
CA PHE A 17 -6.25 -5.52 0.16
C PHE A 17 -7.54 -5.27 -0.62
N ILE A 18 -8.52 -4.60 -0.01
CA ILE A 18 -9.81 -4.28 -0.63
C ILE A 18 -9.63 -3.36 -1.84
N SER A 19 -8.83 -2.31 -1.72
CA SER A 19 -8.58 -1.38 -2.82
C SER A 19 -7.83 -2.07 -3.96
N GLY A 20 -6.87 -2.94 -3.66
CA GLY A 20 -6.21 -3.79 -4.65
C GLY A 20 -7.17 -4.70 -5.40
N LEU A 21 -8.14 -5.31 -4.70
CA LEU A 21 -9.20 -6.12 -5.31
C LEU A 21 -10.05 -5.29 -6.27
N ILE A 22 -10.51 -4.12 -5.81
CA ILE A 22 -11.34 -3.22 -6.61
C ILE A 22 -10.55 -2.74 -7.83
N GLN A 23 -9.28 -2.36 -7.67
CA GLN A 23 -8.44 -1.90 -8.78
C GLN A 23 -8.14 -3.01 -9.78
N MET A 24 -7.99 -4.26 -9.32
CA MET A 24 -7.78 -5.41 -10.19
C MET A 24 -9.01 -5.70 -11.05
N LEU A 25 -10.21 -5.63 -10.46
CA LEU A 25 -11.47 -5.95 -11.14
C LEU A 25 -12.07 -4.76 -11.92
N ALA A 26 -11.81 -3.55 -11.47
CA ALA A 26 -12.33 -2.31 -12.02
C ALA A 26 -11.23 -1.24 -12.15
N PRO A 27 -10.17 -1.48 -12.95
CA PRO A 27 -9.03 -0.56 -13.07
C PRO A 27 -9.46 0.81 -13.62
N SER A 28 -10.39 0.86 -14.57
CA SER A 28 -10.86 2.11 -15.19
C SER A 28 -11.57 3.03 -14.18
N PHE A 29 -12.25 2.46 -13.18
CA PHE A 29 -12.85 3.22 -12.09
C PHE A 29 -11.78 3.94 -11.27
N VAL A 30 -10.74 3.20 -10.86
CA VAL A 30 -9.63 3.78 -10.09
C VAL A 30 -8.84 4.79 -10.92
N LEU A 31 -8.54 4.47 -12.19
CA LEU A 31 -7.88 5.38 -13.14
C LEU A 31 -8.64 6.71 -13.27
N SER A 32 -9.97 6.67 -13.34
CA SER A 32 -10.80 7.88 -13.39
C SER A 32 -10.67 8.75 -12.13
N MET A 33 -10.51 8.13 -10.96
CA MET A 33 -10.33 8.83 -9.68
C MET A 33 -8.96 9.51 -9.57
N VAL A 34 -7.89 8.85 -10.01
CA VAL A 34 -6.54 9.45 -10.03
C VAL A 34 -6.31 10.39 -11.21
N GLY A 35 -7.29 10.52 -12.12
CA GLY A 35 -7.21 11.38 -13.30
C GLY A 35 -6.25 10.84 -14.38
N GLY A 36 -6.03 9.53 -14.41
CA GLY A 36 -5.21 8.89 -15.44
C GLY A 36 -5.96 8.69 -16.75
N THR A 37 -5.23 8.65 -17.86
CA THR A 37 -5.82 8.36 -19.17
C THR A 37 -6.35 6.93 -19.22
N ILE A 38 -7.58 6.75 -19.71
CA ILE A 38 -8.22 5.43 -19.77
C ILE A 38 -8.09 4.89 -21.19
N ASN A 39 -7.24 3.88 -21.34
CA ASN A 39 -7.11 3.08 -22.56
C ASN A 39 -6.88 1.59 -22.17
N PRO A 40 -6.91 0.64 -23.12
CA PRO A 40 -6.77 -0.78 -22.80
C PRO A 40 -5.45 -1.11 -22.08
N THR A 41 -4.35 -0.49 -22.50
CA THR A 41 -3.01 -0.73 -21.93
C THR A 41 -2.90 -0.23 -20.48
N SER A 42 -3.30 1.02 -20.23
CA SER A 42 -3.30 1.62 -18.89
C SER A 42 -4.23 0.88 -17.93
N SER A 43 -5.42 0.48 -18.40
CA SER A 43 -6.37 -0.30 -17.61
C SER A 43 -5.79 -1.66 -17.23
N HIS A 44 -5.15 -2.36 -18.17
CA HIS A 44 -4.51 -3.64 -17.88
C HIS A 44 -3.31 -3.49 -16.93
N LEU A 45 -2.48 -2.46 -17.10
CA LEU A 45 -1.37 -2.18 -16.17
C LEU A 45 -1.87 -1.85 -14.76
N PHE A 46 -2.93 -1.04 -14.65
CA PHE A 46 -3.55 -0.74 -13.36
C PHE A 46 -4.14 -1.98 -12.70
N ALA A 47 -4.71 -2.90 -13.47
CA ALA A 47 -5.22 -4.17 -12.93
C ALA A 47 -4.08 -5.02 -12.36
N ILE A 48 -2.92 -5.08 -13.04
CA ILE A 48 -1.71 -5.76 -12.55
C ILE A 48 -1.22 -5.11 -11.25
N ILE A 49 -1.15 -3.77 -11.20
CA ILE A 49 -0.78 -3.04 -9.99
C ILE A 49 -1.77 -3.34 -8.86
N GLY A 50 -3.07 -3.38 -9.15
CA GLY A 50 -4.12 -3.76 -8.21
C GLY A 50 -3.93 -5.17 -7.65
N MET A 51 -3.54 -6.13 -8.48
CA MET A 51 -3.20 -7.49 -8.05
C MET A 51 -2.02 -7.52 -7.08
N PHE A 52 -0.97 -6.75 -7.33
CA PHE A 52 0.14 -6.63 -6.37
C PHE A 52 -0.31 -5.97 -5.06
N MET A 53 -1.11 -4.91 -5.11
CA MET A 53 -1.68 -4.28 -3.92
C MET A 53 -2.54 -5.26 -3.11
N LEU A 54 -3.36 -6.07 -3.79
CA LEU A 54 -4.15 -7.15 -3.18
C LEU A 54 -3.23 -8.10 -2.40
N PHE A 55 -2.20 -8.65 -3.07
CA PHE A 55 -1.30 -9.61 -2.43
C PHE A 55 -0.47 -9.01 -1.31
N PHE A 56 0.07 -7.81 -1.45
CA PHE A 56 0.83 -7.16 -0.37
C PHE A 56 -0.07 -6.73 0.79
N GLY A 57 -1.30 -6.29 0.52
CA GLY A 57 -2.30 -6.01 1.54
C GLY A 57 -2.66 -7.27 2.34
N GLY A 58 -2.97 -8.37 1.64
CA GLY A 58 -3.28 -9.66 2.27
C GLY A 58 -2.10 -10.25 3.02
N LEU A 59 -0.90 -10.16 2.45
CA LEU A 59 0.35 -10.57 3.08
C LEU A 59 0.57 -9.78 4.38
N MET A 60 0.37 -8.45 4.36
CA MET A 60 0.51 -7.62 5.54
C MET A 60 -0.54 -7.92 6.62
N VAL A 61 -1.80 -8.15 6.23
CA VAL A 61 -2.85 -8.63 7.15
C VAL A 61 -2.40 -9.90 7.87
N HIS A 62 -1.87 -10.88 7.12
CA HIS A 62 -1.32 -12.11 7.71
C HIS A 62 -0.09 -11.82 8.57
N GLY A 63 0.82 -10.96 8.11
CA GLY A 63 2.04 -10.54 8.80
C GLY A 63 1.79 -9.91 10.16
N VAL A 64 0.70 -9.16 10.31
CA VAL A 64 0.26 -8.61 11.61
C VAL A 64 -0.20 -9.71 12.56
N CYS A 65 -0.88 -10.74 12.07
CA CYS A 65 -1.35 -11.85 12.90
C CYS A 65 -0.18 -12.71 13.42
N ILE A 66 0.81 -13.00 12.55
CA ILE A 66 1.98 -13.83 12.89
C ILE A 66 3.18 -13.02 13.41
N HIS A 67 3.04 -11.69 13.52
CA HIS A 67 4.09 -10.77 13.96
C HIS A 67 5.41 -10.90 13.17
N SER A 68 5.32 -11.06 11.85
CA SER A 68 6.48 -11.29 10.97
C SER A 68 7.17 -9.99 10.55
N HIS A 69 8.42 -9.82 10.97
CA HIS A 69 9.28 -8.70 10.60
C HIS A 69 9.50 -8.58 9.10
N THR A 70 9.82 -9.70 8.45
CA THR A 70 10.14 -9.75 7.02
C THR A 70 8.96 -9.28 6.19
N VAL A 71 7.74 -9.71 6.56
CA VAL A 71 6.52 -9.29 5.87
C VAL A 71 6.30 -7.79 6.01
N VAL A 72 6.42 -7.26 7.22
CA VAL A 72 6.21 -5.83 7.49
C VAL A 72 7.24 -4.98 6.73
N PHE A 73 8.50 -5.43 6.67
CA PHE A 73 9.56 -4.73 5.93
C PHE A 73 9.24 -4.61 4.44
N TRP A 74 8.93 -5.73 3.78
CA TRP A 74 8.65 -5.76 2.35
C TRP A 74 7.33 -5.07 1.99
N ALA A 75 6.31 -5.18 2.84
CA ALA A 75 5.06 -4.43 2.67
C ALA A 75 5.28 -2.91 2.78
N GLY A 76 6.12 -2.47 3.73
CA GLY A 76 6.53 -1.07 3.82
C GLY A 76 7.27 -0.60 2.57
N LEU A 77 8.21 -1.41 2.06
CA LEU A 77 8.95 -1.10 0.84
C LEU A 77 8.03 -1.01 -0.39
N GLN A 78 7.03 -1.88 -0.51
CA GLN A 78 6.06 -1.82 -1.60
C GLN A 78 5.27 -0.50 -1.59
N LYS A 79 4.77 -0.07 -0.43
CA LYS A 79 4.06 1.22 -0.29
C LYS A 79 4.97 2.41 -0.56
N PHE A 80 6.21 2.38 -0.08
CA PHE A 80 7.19 3.42 -0.38
C PHE A 80 7.49 3.51 -1.88
N GLY A 81 7.71 2.37 -2.54
CA GLY A 81 7.90 2.31 -3.99
C GLY A 81 6.68 2.81 -4.76
N ALA A 82 5.47 2.46 -4.32
CA ALA A 82 4.22 2.96 -4.90
C ALA A 82 4.11 4.49 -4.80
N ALA A 83 4.43 5.07 -3.63
CA ALA A 83 4.43 6.52 -3.44
C ALA A 83 5.41 7.24 -4.40
N ILE A 84 6.62 6.70 -4.58
CA ILE A 84 7.60 7.22 -5.54
C ILE A 84 7.08 7.11 -6.96
N ALA A 85 6.53 5.95 -7.35
CA ALA A 85 6.03 5.71 -8.70
C ALA A 85 4.87 6.65 -9.04
N VAL A 86 3.95 6.89 -8.11
CA VAL A 86 2.85 7.86 -8.30
C VAL A 86 3.39 9.28 -8.39
N TYR A 87 4.34 9.67 -7.53
CA TYR A 87 4.98 10.98 -7.62
C TYR A 87 5.62 11.22 -9.00
N ILE A 88 6.41 10.25 -9.49
CA ILE A 88 6.99 10.29 -10.85
C ILE A 88 5.88 10.37 -11.91
N GLY A 89 4.78 9.63 -11.74
CA GLY A 89 3.63 9.68 -12.64
C GLY A 89 2.99 11.07 -12.72
N VAL A 90 2.87 11.78 -11.60
CA VAL A 90 2.36 13.16 -11.56
C VAL A 90 3.34 14.14 -12.23
N GLN A 91 4.65 13.99 -12.02
CA GLN A 91 5.65 14.84 -12.69
C GLN A 91 5.69 14.65 -14.22
N ASN A 92 5.25 13.50 -14.71
CA ASN A 92 5.15 13.19 -16.14
C ASN A 92 3.74 13.44 -16.71
N ASP A 93 2.88 14.17 -15.99
CA ASP A 93 1.48 14.47 -16.38
C ASP A 93 0.61 13.22 -16.65
N LEU A 94 0.98 12.07 -16.08
CA LEU A 94 0.21 10.81 -16.24
C LEU A 94 -0.97 10.72 -15.28
N PHE A 95 -0.88 11.41 -14.13
CA PHE A 95 -1.90 11.45 -13.09
C PHE A 95 -2.18 12.88 -12.64
N SER A 96 -3.37 13.11 -12.11
CA SER A 96 -3.74 14.40 -11.53
C SER A 96 -3.02 14.64 -10.20
N TRP A 97 -3.00 15.91 -9.77
CA TRP A 97 -2.46 16.32 -8.46
C TRP A 97 -3.15 15.58 -7.28
N LEU A 98 -4.39 15.11 -7.43
CA LEU A 98 -5.10 14.32 -6.42
C LEU A 98 -4.37 13.00 -6.12
N ALA A 99 -3.65 12.43 -7.09
CA ALA A 99 -2.85 11.23 -6.89
C ALA A 99 -1.72 11.42 -5.88
N LEU A 100 -1.25 12.67 -5.66
CA LEU A 100 -0.26 12.98 -4.62
C LEU A 100 -0.80 12.74 -3.20
N LEU A 101 -2.12 12.90 -2.97
CA LEU A 101 -2.72 12.59 -1.68
C LEU A 101 -2.65 11.08 -1.39
N ILE A 102 -2.88 10.26 -2.42
CA ILE A 102 -2.76 8.80 -2.32
C ILE A 102 -1.30 8.41 -2.12
N ALA A 103 -0.37 9.04 -2.84
CA ALA A 103 1.06 8.82 -2.66
C ALA A 103 1.52 9.20 -1.23
N ALA A 104 1.04 10.33 -0.70
CA ALA A 104 1.32 10.74 0.67
C ALA A 104 0.75 9.75 1.70
N PHE A 105 -0.46 9.25 1.47
CA PHE A 105 -1.05 8.20 2.31
C PHE A 105 -0.21 6.91 2.31
N ASP A 106 0.24 6.46 1.15
CA ASP A 106 1.11 5.27 1.04
C ASP A 106 2.48 5.50 1.69
N LEU A 107 3.07 6.68 1.53
CA LEU A 107 4.33 7.04 2.19
C LEU A 107 4.19 7.03 3.72
N CYS A 108 3.16 7.68 4.25
CA CYS A 108 2.85 7.67 5.68
C CYS A 108 2.61 6.24 6.20
N SER A 109 1.90 5.43 5.42
CA SER A 109 1.63 4.03 5.74
C SER A 109 2.92 3.18 5.76
N ALA A 110 3.84 3.41 4.82
CA ALA A 110 5.15 2.74 4.80
C ALA A 110 5.97 3.07 6.06
N LEU A 111 6.04 4.36 6.42
CA LEU A 111 6.70 4.80 7.64
C LEU A 111 6.05 4.20 8.89
N LEU A 112 4.72 4.11 8.92
CA LEU A 112 3.98 3.49 10.02
C LEU A 112 4.27 1.98 10.12
N TYR A 113 4.39 1.29 8.99
CA TYR A 113 4.73 -0.13 8.95
C TYR A 113 6.14 -0.36 9.51
N TRP A 114 7.13 0.43 9.10
CA TRP A 114 8.48 0.32 9.67
C TRP A 114 8.55 0.74 11.15
N TYR A 115 7.75 1.73 11.56
CA TYR A 115 7.60 2.06 12.98
C TYR A 115 7.02 0.88 13.76
N TYR A 116 5.97 0.24 13.24
CA TYR A 116 5.41 -0.99 13.82
C TYR A 116 6.45 -2.11 13.89
N MET A 117 7.22 -2.33 12.82
CA MET A 117 8.32 -3.30 12.79
C MET A 117 9.34 -3.04 13.91
N SER A 118 9.76 -1.78 14.10
CA SER A 118 10.70 -1.43 15.17
C SER A 118 10.19 -1.89 16.54
N LYS A 119 8.88 -1.77 16.79
CA LYS A 119 8.23 -2.15 18.05
C LYS A 119 8.05 -3.67 18.22
N ILE A 120 7.90 -4.43 17.14
CA ILE A 120 7.91 -5.90 17.21
C ILE A 120 9.32 -6.42 17.54
N ARG A 121 10.39 -5.71 17.12
CA ARG A 121 11.79 -6.19 17.29
C ARG A 121 12.19 -6.17 18.75
N TYR A 122 11.84 -5.10 19.45
CA TYR A 122 12.05 -4.96 20.89
C TYR A 122 11.49 -6.13 21.71
N TRP A 123 10.37 -6.74 21.29
CA TRP A 123 9.74 -7.82 22.06
C TRP A 123 10.42 -9.18 21.91
N LYS A 124 11.15 -9.40 20.81
CA LYS A 124 11.88 -10.66 20.57
C LYS A 124 13.29 -10.66 21.18
N GLU A 125 13.81 -9.48 21.52
CA GLU A 125 15.12 -9.26 22.14
C GLU A 125 15.03 -8.83 23.63
N SER A 126 13.82 -8.77 24.21
CA SER A 126 13.64 -8.59 25.66
C SER A 126 13.90 -9.94 26.36
N PRO A 127 14.83 -10.03 27.33
CA PRO A 127 15.11 -11.26 28.08
C PRO A 127 13.93 -11.70 28.94
#